data_AF-A0A1X7UEY6-F1
#
_entry.id   AF-A0A1X7UEY6-F1
#
_cell.length_a   1.000
_cell.length_b   1.000
_cell.length_c   1.000
_cell.angle_alpha   90.00
_cell.angle_beta   90.00
_cell.angle_gamma   90.00
#
_symmetry.space_group_name_H-M   'P 1'
#
loop_
_entity.id
_entity.type
_entity.pdbx_description
1 polymer ?
#
loop_
_entity_poly.entity_id
_entity_poly.type
_entity_poly.pdbx_seq_one_letter_code
_entity_poly.pdbx_strand_id
1 'polypeptide(L)' 'MGLGRSIHNIFFRRASTFFVTIVVTAVFAERTFDHATAALWDRMQRGKLWDHMKGEIEGQQED' A
#
# COMPACT_ATOMS: atom_id res chain seq x y z
N MET A 1 16.94 -26.34 -11.84
CA MET A 1 16.28 -25.09 -12.29
C MET A 1 16.30 -24.09 -11.14
N GLY A 2 16.77 -22.86 -11.35
CA GLY A 2 16.85 -21.85 -10.29
C GLY A 2 15.60 -20.98 -10.25
N LEU A 3 15.15 -20.59 -9.05
CA LEU A 3 14.02 -19.69 -8.83
C LEU A 3 14.16 -18.39 -9.63
N GLY A 4 15.33 -17.73 -9.57
CA GLY A 4 15.59 -16.49 -10.33
C GLY A 4 15.49 -16.66 -11.85
N ARG A 5 15.92 -17.82 -12.38
CA ARG A 5 15.82 -18.11 -13.82
C ARG A 5 14.38 -18.37 -14.25
N SER A 6 13.57 -18.92 -13.36
CA SER A 6 12.13 -19.16 -13.59
C SER A 6 11.37 -17.84 -13.57
N ILE A 7 11.61 -16.98 -12.58
CA ILE A 7 11.02 -15.64 -12.49
C ILE A 7 11.38 -14.80 -13.72
N HIS A 8 12.66 -14.80 -14.14
CA HIS A 8 13.07 -14.10 -15.36
C HIS A 8 12.31 -14.61 -16.59
N ASN A 9 12.24 -15.93 -16.77
CA ASN A 9 11.56 -16.52 -17.92
C ASN A 9 10.06 -16.18 -17.97
N ILE A 10 9.40 -16.04 -16.83
CA ILE A 10 7.95 -15.78 -16.73
C ILE A 10 7.64 -14.29 -16.91
N PHE A 11 8.33 -13.42 -16.19
CA PHE A 11 7.95 -11.99 -16.12
C PHE A 11 8.82 -11.09 -16.99
N PHE A 12 10.12 -11.39 -17.09
CA PHE A 12 11.12 -10.43 -17.60
C PHE A 12 11.74 -10.82 -18.97
N ARG A 13 11.38 -11.96 -19.56
CA ARG A 13 12.05 -12.48 -20.78
C ARG A 13 11.56 -11.85 -22.08
N ARG A 14 10.28 -11.49 -22.19
CA ARG A 14 9.71 -10.85 -23.39
C ARG A 14 9.31 -9.41 -23.05
N ALA A 15 9.56 -8.47 -23.96
CA ALA A 15 9.24 -7.07 -23.75
C ALA A 15 7.74 -6.83 -23.47
N SER A 16 6.85 -7.58 -24.13
CA SER A 16 5.41 -7.50 -23.90
C SER A 16 4.99 -7.98 -22.51
N THR A 17 5.51 -9.12 -22.03
CA THR A 17 5.23 -9.62 -20.68
C THR A 17 5.86 -8.72 -19.62
N PHE A 18 7.03 -8.15 -19.92
CA PHE A 18 7.70 -7.19 -19.05
C PHE A 18 6.87 -5.92 -18.86
N PHE A 19 6.36 -5.34 -19.95
CA PHE A 19 5.49 -4.16 -19.88
C PHE A 19 4.24 -4.43 -19.03
N VAL A 20 3.55 -5.55 -19.27
CA VAL A 20 2.37 -5.94 -18.48
C VAL A 20 2.74 -6.10 -17.00
N THR A 21 3.88 -6.73 -16.71
CA THR A 21 4.37 -6.90 -15.33
C THR A 21 4.59 -5.55 -14.66
N ILE A 22 5.19 -4.57 -15.35
CA ILE A 22 5.37 -3.21 -14.81
C ILE A 22 4.03 -2.56 -14.50
N VAL A 23 3.11 -2.54 -15.47
CA VAL A 23 1.81 -1.86 -15.30
C VAL A 23 1.01 -2.46 -14.13
N VAL A 24 0.92 -3.79 -14.07
CA VAL A 24 0.20 -4.48 -12.98
C VAL A 24 0.87 -4.22 -11.64
N THR A 25 2.20 -4.33 -11.58
CA THR A 25 2.93 -4.09 -10.34
C THR A 25 2.82 -2.64 -9.89
N ALA A 26 2.82 -1.67 -10.81
CA ALA A 26 2.68 -0.26 -10.48
C ALA A 26 1.32 0.04 -9.85
N VAL A 27 0.22 -0.44 -10.43
CA VAL A 27 -1.13 -0.25 -9.87
C VAL A 27 -1.26 -0.92 -8.50
N PHE A 28 -0.70 -2.12 -8.34
CA PHE A 28 -0.76 -2.84 -7.07
C PHE A 28 0.10 -2.17 -6.00
N ALA A 29 1.29 -1.71 -6.39
CA ALA A 29 2.21 -0.98 -5.53
C ALA A 29 1.59 0.34 -5.08
N GLU A 30 0.97 1.12 -5.97
CA GLU A 30 0.26 2.36 -5.63
C GLU A 30 -0.71 2.15 -4.47
N ARG A 31 -1.68 1.23 -4.62
CA ARG A 31 -2.69 1.00 -3.57
C ARG A 31 -2.11 0.46 -2.28
N THR A 32 -1.18 -0.49 -2.39
CA THR A 32 -0.57 -1.07 -1.19
C THR A 32 0.27 -0.05 -0.45
N PHE A 33 1.02 0.77 -1.18
CA PHE A 33 1.89 1.79 -0.62
C PHE A 33 1.09 2.92 0.02
N ASP A 34 0.02 3.40 -0.61
CA ASP A 34 -0.86 4.41 -0.03
C ASP A 34 -1.46 3.94 1.29
N HIS A 35 -2.02 2.72 1.33
CA HIS A 35 -2.57 2.16 2.57
C HIS A 35 -1.50 1.91 3.63
N ALA A 36 -0.34 1.38 3.24
CA ALA A 36 0.75 1.08 4.17
C ALA A 36 1.33 2.36 4.79
N THR A 37 1.54 3.40 3.98
CA THR A 37 2.07 4.67 4.45
C THR A 37 1.06 5.44 5.27
N ALA A 38 -0.22 5.44 4.90
CA ALA A 38 -1.28 6.01 5.73
C ALA A 38 -1.34 5.31 7.11
N ALA A 39 -1.30 3.98 7.15
CA ALA A 39 -1.30 3.24 8.41
C ALA A 39 -0.02 3.48 9.23
N LEU A 40 1.13 3.62 8.57
CA LEU A 40 2.38 3.94 9.25
C LEU A 40 2.33 5.36 9.85
N TRP A 41 1.83 6.32 9.08
CA TRP A 41 1.65 7.71 9.50
C TRP A 41 0.70 7.81 10.69
N ASP A 42 -0.48 7.21 10.57
CA ASP A 42 -1.47 7.19 11.64
C ASP A 42 -0.88 6.64 12.95
N ARG A 43 -0.11 5.54 12.87
CA ARG A 43 0.60 4.96 14.01
C ARG A 43 1.66 5.88 14.62
N MET A 44 2.35 6.67 13.80
CA MET A 44 3.38 7.61 14.25
C MET A 44 2.79 8.87 14.87
N GLN A 45 1.67 9.37 14.35
CA GLN A 45 0.99 10.57 14.88
C GLN A 45 -0.27 10.25 15.71
N ARG A 46 -0.31 9.07 16.34
CA ARG A 46 -1.37 8.70 17.29
C ARG A 46 -1.61 9.80 18.33
N GLY A 47 -2.89 10.14 18.54
CA GLY A 47 -3.33 11.21 19.44
C GLY A 47 -3.16 12.65 18.93
N LYS A 48 -2.55 12.85 17.75
CA LYS A 48 -2.42 14.18 17.12
C LYS A 48 -3.33 14.37 15.91
N LEU A 49 -3.73 13.28 15.25
CA LEU A 49 -4.69 13.35 14.14
C LEU A 49 -6.08 13.73 14.67
N TRP A 50 -6.78 14.57 13.91
CA TRP A 50 -8.18 14.88 14.15
C TRP A 50 -9.04 13.62 14.25
N ASP A 51 -8.80 12.62 13.41
CA ASP A 51 -9.53 11.35 13.42
C ASP A 51 -9.48 10.63 14.78
N HIS A 52 -8.39 10.79 15.54
CA HIS A 52 -8.28 10.25 16.90
C HIS A 52 -9.04 11.07 17.95
N MET A 53 -9.06 12.41 17.79
CA MET A 53 -9.74 13.32 18.72
C MET A 53 -11.24 13.39 18.48
N LYS A 54 -11.67 13.20 17.24
CA LYS A 54 -13.06 13.34 16.82
C LYS A 54 -13.98 12.36 17.55
N GLY A 55 -13.56 11.12 17.74
CA GLY A 55 -14.34 10.11 18.48
C GLY A 55 -14.58 10.49 19.94
N GLU A 56 -13.67 11.23 20.56
CA GLU A 56 -13.82 11.74 21.93
C GLU A 56 -14.78 12.95 21.98
N ILE A 57 -14.73 13.81 20.97
CA ILE A 57 -15.59 15.00 20.86
C ILE A 57 -17.03 14.63 20.54
N GLU A 58 -17.26 13.68 19.63
CA GLU A 58 -18.61 13.22 19.28
C GLU A 58 -19.25 12.44 20.44
N GLY A 59 -18.48 11.64 21.19
CA GLY A 59 -18.95 10.95 22.39
C GLY A 59 -19.31 11.88 23.55
N GLN A 60 -18.69 13.07 23.66
CA GLN A 60 -19.03 14.08 24.67
C GLN A 60 -20.28 14.92 24.34
N GLN A 61 -20.83 14.83 23.13
CA GLN A 61 -22.06 15.56 22.74
C GLN A 61 -23.34 14.75 22.95
N GLU A 62 -23.23 13.45 23.20
CA GLU A 62 -24.37 12.56 23.47
C GLU A 62 -24.68 12.39 24.97
N ASP A 63 -23.85 12.95 25.86
CA ASP A 63 -24.07 13.07 27.33
C ASP A 63 -24.46 14.51 27.73
#